data_AF-A0A267GH73-F1
#
_entry.id   AF-A0A267GH73-F1
#
_cell.length_a   1.000
_cell.length_b   1.000
_cell.length_c   1.000
_cell.angle_alpha   90.00
_cell.angle_beta   90.00
_cell.angle_gamma   90.00
#
_symmetry.space_group_name_H-M   'P 1'
#
loop_
_entity.id
_entity.type
_entity.pdbx_description
1 polymer ?
#
loop_
_entity_poly.entity_id
_entity_poly.type
_entity_poly.pdbx_seq_one_letter_code
_entity_poly.pdbx_strand_id
1 'polypeptide(L)'
;MSKTLSDAETKYSQIEREGLALVWCIQRCHRFLYGRRFTLITDHRPLTYIFAPDKQLPTRVSARLQRWAIILAAYDYDIQYRPSKLMLSDALSRLVPAKPNAQTASIGLLEADNPGVIQLDRVAHATREDPEFRCLGAAIINNNLFDDPHLLSYSKVQDELTVNDGIIYRMNRIVLPRVLRETALAAVHSTHLGVEKSKSILREQFWWPQMDRDIADYIGRCNVCNAYKSRNKNFRHSWPEPDNPWERVHIDFAGPIEGKYLLIIVDAHSSYPEVFITSDMKADTVISRLRRLFSQQGVPKCLVSDNGPSFVSEAVTGWLTQIGCSHITTPAYHPQSNGIAERMVRTVKETIKTNGLSQRSIDRFLLFYRAAKGKQQASPSELLNGRQIRLPISESSTQSKWIPGESLIYRASSSHEPRTVEIRQNAWQQHSSRHHRDWTKSKDPP
;
A
#
# COMPACT_ATOMS: atom_id res chain seq x y z
N MET A 1 -11.99 -7.06 -11.15
CA MET A 1 -11.15 -7.91 -12.02
C MET A 1 -12.07 -8.55 -13.05
N SER A 2 -11.69 -8.56 -14.34
CA SER A 2 -12.52 -9.10 -15.42
C SER A 2 -11.68 -10.02 -16.30
N LYS A 3 -12.28 -11.10 -16.80
CA LYS A 3 -11.69 -12.09 -17.71
C LYS A 3 -12.70 -12.37 -18.84
N THR A 4 -12.24 -12.32 -20.08
CA THR A 4 -13.01 -12.80 -21.25
C THR A 4 -13.02 -14.33 -21.29
N LEU A 5 -14.18 -14.90 -21.61
CA LEU A 5 -14.32 -16.34 -21.80
C LEU A 5 -13.68 -16.74 -23.15
N SER A 6 -12.87 -17.77 -23.15
CA SER A 6 -12.39 -18.44 -24.38
C SER A 6 -13.53 -19.11 -25.15
N ASP A 7 -13.32 -19.46 -26.41
CA ASP A 7 -14.32 -20.13 -27.26
C ASP A 7 -14.82 -21.47 -26.69
N ALA A 8 -14.01 -22.12 -25.85
CA ALA A 8 -14.44 -23.29 -25.10
C ALA A 8 -15.28 -22.93 -23.87
N GLU A 9 -14.90 -21.86 -23.15
CA GLU A 9 -15.58 -21.38 -21.94
C GLU A 9 -16.92 -20.66 -22.26
N THR A 10 -17.10 -20.10 -23.46
CA THR A 10 -18.39 -19.55 -23.91
C THR A 10 -19.47 -20.61 -24.04
N LYS A 11 -19.10 -21.88 -24.25
CA LYS A 11 -20.03 -23.01 -24.32
C LYS A 11 -20.41 -23.57 -22.94
N TYR A 12 -19.84 -23.05 -21.86
CA TYR A 12 -20.12 -23.52 -20.51
C TYR A 12 -21.54 -23.15 -20.09
N SER A 13 -22.14 -23.97 -19.22
CA SER A 13 -23.42 -23.63 -18.59
C SER A 13 -23.27 -22.38 -17.71
N GLN A 14 -24.36 -21.66 -17.43
CA GLN A 14 -24.30 -20.43 -16.63
C GLN A 14 -23.64 -20.66 -15.26
N ILE A 15 -23.95 -21.77 -14.61
CA ILE A 15 -23.37 -22.17 -13.32
C ILE A 15 -21.86 -22.33 -13.42
N GLU A 16 -21.38 -22.91 -14.53
CA GLU A 16 -19.95 -23.10 -14.76
C GLU A 16 -19.23 -21.80 -15.11
N ARG A 17 -19.89 -20.84 -15.76
CA ARG A 17 -19.30 -19.51 -16.04
C ARG A 17 -19.12 -18.70 -14.75
N GLU A 18 -20.15 -18.68 -13.91
CA GLU A 18 -20.08 -18.02 -12.60
C GLU A 18 -19.07 -18.72 -11.68
N GLY A 19 -19.03 -20.05 -11.69
CA GLY A 19 -18.04 -20.84 -10.94
C GLY A 19 -16.61 -20.57 -11.42
N LEU A 20 -16.40 -20.47 -12.73
CA LEU A 20 -15.10 -20.12 -13.32
C LEU A 20 -14.63 -18.74 -12.86
N ALA A 21 -15.53 -17.76 -12.80
CA ALA A 21 -15.20 -16.41 -12.35
C ALA A 21 -14.69 -16.41 -10.89
N LEU A 22 -15.34 -17.16 -10.01
CA LEU A 22 -14.89 -17.31 -8.61
C LEU A 22 -13.53 -17.98 -8.51
N VAL A 23 -13.35 -19.11 -9.19
CA VAL A 23 -12.09 -19.87 -9.16
C VAL A 23 -10.93 -19.04 -9.72
N TRP A 24 -11.17 -18.35 -10.84
CA TRP A 24 -10.15 -17.48 -11.44
C TRP A 24 -9.78 -16.31 -10.53
N CYS A 25 -10.76 -15.70 -9.86
CA CYS A 25 -10.52 -14.64 -8.88
C CYS A 25 -9.62 -15.13 -7.74
N ILE A 26 -9.91 -16.30 -7.18
CA ILE A 26 -9.16 -16.88 -6.05
C ILE A 26 -7.76 -17.29 -6.46
N GLN A 27 -7.61 -17.92 -7.64
CA GLN A 27 -6.30 -18.27 -8.18
C GLN A 27 -5.44 -17.02 -8.43
N ARG A 28 -6.04 -15.94 -8.94
CA ARG A 28 -5.31 -14.67 -9.17
C ARG A 28 -4.96 -13.96 -7.86
N CYS A 29 -5.81 -14.09 -6.85
CA CYS A 29 -5.57 -13.59 -5.50
C CYS A 29 -4.90 -14.60 -4.57
N HIS A 30 -4.35 -15.71 -5.08
CA HIS A 30 -3.78 -16.80 -4.27
C HIS A 30 -2.80 -16.27 -3.22
N ARG A 31 -1.88 -15.39 -3.61
CA ARG A 31 -0.88 -14.78 -2.71
C ARG A 31 -1.49 -14.00 -1.54
N PHE A 32 -2.71 -13.48 -1.68
CA PHE A 32 -3.40 -12.71 -0.65
C PHE A 32 -4.34 -13.55 0.20
N LEU A 33 -4.86 -14.65 -0.35
CA LEU A 33 -5.92 -15.47 0.25
C LEU A 33 -5.38 -16.77 0.88
N TYR A 34 -4.25 -17.29 0.40
CA TYR A 34 -3.69 -18.54 0.90
C TYR A 34 -3.26 -18.41 2.36
N GLY A 35 -3.69 -19.37 3.20
CA GLY A 35 -3.42 -19.39 4.64
C GLY A 35 -4.21 -18.37 5.48
N ARG A 36 -5.21 -17.69 4.92
CA ARG A 36 -6.09 -16.74 5.63
C ARG A 36 -7.54 -17.11 5.44
N ARG A 37 -8.37 -16.87 6.45
CA ARG A 37 -9.83 -17.05 6.35
C ARG A 37 -10.48 -15.87 5.63
N PHE A 38 -11.30 -16.13 4.62
CA PHE A 38 -12.01 -15.07 3.86
C PHE A 38 -13.46 -15.45 3.51
N THR A 39 -14.25 -14.46 3.07
CA THR A 39 -15.63 -14.69 2.63
C THR A 39 -15.77 -14.46 1.14
N LEU A 40 -16.23 -15.48 0.42
CA LEU A 40 -16.64 -15.40 -0.98
C LEU A 40 -18.08 -14.94 -1.07
N ILE A 41 -18.31 -13.87 -1.81
CA ILE A 41 -19.66 -13.35 -2.07
C ILE A 41 -19.99 -13.64 -3.54
N THR A 42 -21.09 -14.34 -3.77
CA THR A 42 -21.59 -14.64 -5.12
C THR A 42 -23.06 -14.24 -5.23
N ASP A 43 -23.48 -13.82 -6.41
CA ASP A 43 -24.89 -13.59 -6.73
C ASP A 43 -25.56 -14.81 -7.39
N HIS A 44 -24.88 -15.95 -7.39
CA HIS A 44 -25.37 -17.20 -7.95
C HIS A 44 -25.61 -18.25 -6.85
N ARG A 45 -26.85 -18.31 -6.35
CA ARG A 45 -27.26 -19.12 -5.18
C ARG A 45 -26.87 -20.61 -5.24
N PRO A 46 -26.92 -21.32 -6.40
CA PRO A 46 -26.45 -22.71 -6.47
C PRO A 46 -24.97 -22.91 -6.09
N LEU A 47 -24.10 -21.92 -6.31
CA LEU A 47 -22.67 -22.05 -6.03
C LEU A 47 -22.36 -22.08 -4.53
N THR A 48 -23.23 -21.49 -3.70
CA THR A 48 -23.08 -21.56 -2.24
C THR A 48 -23.25 -22.98 -1.70
N TYR A 49 -23.90 -23.87 -2.47
CA TYR A 49 -24.07 -25.28 -2.10
C TYR A 49 -22.98 -26.16 -2.69
N ILE A 50 -22.55 -25.88 -3.93
CA ILE A 50 -21.55 -26.69 -4.65
C ILE A 50 -20.14 -26.45 -4.08
N PHE A 51 -19.83 -25.22 -3.69
CA PHE A 51 -18.53 -24.84 -3.13
C PHE A 51 -18.57 -24.61 -1.61
N ALA A 52 -19.59 -25.13 -0.92
CA ALA A 52 -19.59 -25.12 0.54
C ALA A 52 -18.48 -26.07 1.06
N PRO A 53 -17.56 -25.60 1.92
CA PRO A 53 -16.47 -26.43 2.46
C PRO A 53 -16.99 -27.63 3.25
N ASP A 54 -18.12 -27.45 3.94
CA ASP A 54 -18.65 -28.42 4.91
C ASP A 54 -19.68 -29.42 4.33
N LYS A 55 -19.95 -29.38 3.02
CA LYS A 55 -20.97 -30.23 2.38
C LYS A 55 -20.35 -31.16 1.36
N GLN A 56 -20.77 -32.42 1.39
CA GLN A 56 -20.39 -33.40 0.36
C GLN A 56 -20.93 -32.95 -1.01
N LEU A 57 -20.07 -32.97 -2.02
CA LEU A 57 -20.42 -32.64 -3.39
C LEU A 57 -21.57 -33.55 -3.86
N PRO A 58 -22.66 -33.00 -4.43
CA PRO A 58 -23.74 -33.82 -4.96
C PRO A 58 -23.24 -34.79 -6.06
N THR A 59 -23.74 -36.03 -6.07
CA THR A 59 -23.30 -37.11 -6.99
C THR A 59 -23.49 -36.77 -8.48
N ARG A 60 -24.30 -35.75 -8.80
CA ARG A 60 -24.64 -35.30 -10.16
C ARG A 60 -24.07 -33.91 -10.51
N VAL A 61 -22.81 -33.64 -10.15
CA VAL A 61 -22.10 -32.40 -10.51
C VAL A 61 -21.14 -32.65 -11.68
N SER A 62 -20.99 -31.69 -12.60
CA SER A 62 -20.06 -31.82 -13.73
C SER A 62 -18.62 -32.04 -13.24
N ALA A 63 -17.85 -32.87 -13.95
CA ALA A 63 -16.44 -33.15 -13.62
C ALA A 63 -15.57 -31.87 -13.54
N ARG A 64 -16.00 -30.78 -14.18
CA ARG A 64 -15.35 -29.46 -14.12
C ARG A 64 -15.57 -28.78 -12.76
N LEU A 65 -16.82 -28.72 -12.30
CA LEU A 65 -17.16 -28.15 -10.99
C LEU A 65 -16.53 -28.95 -9.84
N GLN A 66 -16.41 -30.28 -9.99
CA GLN A 66 -15.71 -31.12 -9.01
C GLN A 66 -14.21 -30.76 -8.92
N ARG A 67 -13.52 -30.60 -10.06
CA ARG A 67 -12.11 -30.17 -10.08
C ARG A 67 -11.92 -28.80 -9.45
N TRP A 68 -12.85 -27.88 -9.68
CA TRP A 68 -12.80 -26.56 -9.05
C TRP A 68 -13.05 -26.63 -7.56
N ALA A 69 -13.97 -27.46 -7.07
CA ALA A 69 -14.16 -27.66 -5.64
C ALA A 69 -12.89 -28.20 -4.95
N ILE A 70 -12.14 -29.10 -5.59
CA ILE A 70 -10.83 -29.59 -5.09
C ILE A 70 -9.81 -28.44 -5.01
N ILE A 71 -9.75 -27.57 -6.03
CA ILE A 71 -8.87 -26.39 -6.01
C ILE A 71 -9.25 -25.45 -4.86
N LEU A 72 -10.54 -25.23 -4.64
CA LEU A 72 -11.04 -24.36 -3.58
C LEU A 72 -10.83 -24.95 -2.19
N ALA A 73 -10.85 -26.28 -2.04
CA ALA A 73 -10.59 -26.96 -0.77
C ALA A 73 -9.19 -26.68 -0.19
N ALA A 74 -8.24 -26.19 -1.01
CA ALA A 74 -6.94 -25.73 -0.54
C ALA A 74 -6.97 -24.37 0.20
N TYR A 75 -8.13 -23.73 0.32
CA TYR A 75 -8.31 -22.41 0.93
C TYR A 75 -9.33 -22.46 2.08
N ASP A 76 -9.13 -21.62 3.10
CA ASP A 76 -10.07 -21.45 4.22
C ASP A 76 -11.04 -20.31 3.90
N TYR A 77 -12.28 -20.64 3.54
CA TYR A 77 -13.29 -19.63 3.18
C TYR A 77 -14.71 -19.98 3.61
N ASP A 78 -15.54 -18.96 3.76
CA ASP A 78 -17.01 -19.05 3.84
C ASP A 78 -17.64 -18.51 2.54
N ILE A 79 -18.77 -19.05 2.10
CA ILE A 79 -19.43 -18.63 0.85
C ILE A 79 -20.86 -18.13 1.11
N GLN A 80 -21.12 -16.87 0.74
CA GLN A 80 -22.37 -16.17 1.00
C GLN A 80 -23.04 -15.70 -0.29
N TYR A 81 -24.36 -15.89 -0.37
CA TYR A 81 -25.18 -15.38 -1.46
C TYR A 81 -25.55 -13.91 -1.21
N ARG A 82 -25.35 -13.04 -2.20
CA ARG A 82 -25.84 -11.66 -2.17
C ARG A 82 -26.58 -11.30 -3.47
N PRO A 83 -27.82 -10.80 -3.41
CA PRO A 83 -28.61 -10.50 -4.60
C PRO A 83 -28.00 -9.35 -5.43
N SER A 84 -28.03 -9.52 -6.76
CA SER A 84 -27.33 -8.67 -7.75
C SER A 84 -27.76 -7.18 -7.74
N LYS A 85 -28.93 -6.84 -7.15
CA LYS A 85 -29.39 -5.44 -7.01
C LYS A 85 -28.48 -4.55 -6.14
N LEU A 86 -27.62 -5.15 -5.31
CA LEU A 86 -26.66 -4.44 -4.44
C LEU A 86 -25.21 -4.51 -4.97
N MET A 87 -25.00 -5.14 -6.12
CA MET A 87 -23.69 -5.25 -6.76
C MET A 87 -23.58 -4.17 -7.83
N LEU A 88 -22.66 -3.21 -7.65
CA LEU A 88 -22.26 -2.30 -8.73
C LEU A 88 -21.51 -3.15 -9.77
N SER A 89 -22.23 -3.74 -10.72
CA SER A 89 -21.61 -4.48 -11.82
C SER A 89 -20.77 -3.51 -12.66
N ASP A 90 -19.49 -3.79 -12.77
CA ASP A 90 -18.45 -2.95 -13.37
C ASP A 90 -18.76 -2.63 -14.85
N ALA A 91 -18.86 -1.33 -15.16
CA ALA A 91 -19.02 -0.81 -16.52
C ALA A 91 -17.91 -1.30 -17.47
N LEU A 92 -16.74 -1.65 -16.92
CA LEU A 92 -15.59 -2.14 -17.70
C LEU A 92 -15.78 -3.58 -18.23
N SER A 93 -16.63 -4.40 -17.61
CA SER A 93 -16.90 -5.77 -18.10
C SER A 93 -17.74 -5.81 -19.38
N ARG A 94 -18.43 -4.72 -19.71
CA ARG A 94 -19.34 -4.62 -20.87
C ARG A 94 -18.68 -3.96 -22.10
N LEU A 95 -17.46 -3.44 -21.94
CA LEU A 95 -16.74 -2.63 -22.93
C LEU A 95 -15.72 -3.42 -23.78
N VAL A 96 -15.76 -4.76 -23.75
CA VAL A 96 -14.88 -5.58 -24.60
C VAL A 96 -15.66 -6.09 -25.81
N PRO A 97 -15.37 -5.63 -27.04
CA PRO A 97 -16.09 -6.08 -28.23
C PRO A 97 -15.84 -7.57 -28.51
N ALA A 98 -16.91 -8.28 -28.90
CA ALA A 98 -16.96 -9.74 -29.03
C ALA A 98 -16.20 -10.30 -30.25
N LYS A 99 -15.66 -9.45 -31.13
CA LYS A 99 -14.76 -9.83 -32.22
C LYS A 99 -13.81 -8.65 -32.50
N PRO A 100 -12.51 -8.89 -32.72
CA PRO A 100 -11.61 -7.82 -33.15
C PRO A 100 -11.98 -7.46 -34.60
N ASN A 101 -12.77 -6.40 -34.77
CA ASN A 101 -12.88 -5.77 -36.08
C ASN A 101 -11.54 -5.09 -36.38
N ALA A 102 -10.99 -5.33 -37.57
CA ALA A 102 -9.70 -4.82 -38.02
C ALA A 102 -9.56 -3.28 -37.93
N GLN A 103 -10.68 -2.56 -37.79
CA GLN A 103 -10.71 -1.10 -37.65
C GLN A 103 -10.74 -0.60 -36.19
N THR A 104 -10.94 -1.46 -35.20
CA THR A 104 -10.88 -1.08 -33.78
C THR A 104 -9.50 -1.32 -33.16
N ALA A 105 -8.59 -1.95 -33.92
CA ALA A 105 -7.18 -2.13 -33.54
C ALA A 105 -6.34 -0.84 -33.61
N SER A 106 -6.89 0.27 -34.14
CA SER A 106 -6.16 1.51 -34.37
C SER A 106 -6.23 2.54 -33.24
N ILE A 107 -6.96 2.30 -32.15
CA ILE A 107 -7.03 3.25 -31.01
C ILE A 107 -6.12 2.83 -29.83
N GLY A 108 -5.45 1.68 -29.91
CA GLY A 108 -4.54 1.20 -28.86
C GLY A 108 -3.19 0.67 -29.34
N LEU A 109 -2.88 0.82 -30.62
CA LEU A 109 -1.57 0.48 -31.15
C LEU A 109 -0.71 1.75 -31.13
N LEU A 110 0.05 1.92 -30.05
CA LEU A 110 1.29 2.68 -30.13
C LEU A 110 2.13 2.00 -31.20
N GLU A 111 2.09 2.57 -32.40
CA GLU A 111 2.92 2.37 -33.58
C GLU A 111 3.49 0.95 -33.77
N ALA A 112 2.99 0.26 -34.81
CA ALA A 112 3.43 -1.07 -35.26
C ALA A 112 4.91 -1.16 -35.68
N ASP A 113 5.64 -0.05 -35.67
CA ASP A 113 7.07 0.02 -35.96
C ASP A 113 7.87 0.31 -34.68
N ASN A 114 7.58 -0.42 -33.60
CA ASN A 114 8.45 -0.42 -32.43
C ASN A 114 9.49 -1.55 -32.57
N PRO A 115 10.78 -1.26 -32.87
CA PRO A 115 11.82 -2.27 -33.11
C PRO A 115 12.13 -3.16 -31.88
N GLY A 116 11.45 -2.95 -30.74
CA GLY A 116 11.64 -3.67 -29.49
C GLY A 116 10.65 -4.80 -29.19
N VAL A 117 9.62 -5.04 -30.01
CA VAL A 117 8.65 -6.12 -29.74
C VAL A 117 9.25 -7.48 -30.11
N ILE A 118 9.52 -8.32 -29.10
CA ILE A 118 9.97 -9.70 -29.31
C ILE A 118 8.76 -10.56 -29.66
N GLN A 119 8.63 -10.95 -30.93
CA GLN A 119 7.59 -11.87 -31.37
C GLN A 119 7.88 -13.31 -30.94
N LEU A 120 6.85 -14.05 -30.53
CA LEU A 120 6.96 -15.43 -30.06
C LEU A 120 7.53 -16.37 -31.14
N ASP A 121 7.22 -16.13 -32.41
CA ASP A 121 7.77 -16.90 -33.54
C ASP A 121 9.30 -16.74 -33.64
N ARG A 122 9.82 -15.54 -33.33
CA ARG A 122 11.26 -15.25 -33.28
C ARG A 122 11.93 -15.95 -32.10
N VAL A 123 11.22 -16.09 -30.97
CA VAL A 123 11.70 -16.84 -29.79
C VAL A 123 11.76 -18.33 -30.11
N ALA A 124 10.73 -18.88 -30.75
CA ALA A 124 10.70 -20.30 -31.15
C ALA A 124 11.81 -20.62 -32.16
N HIS A 125 12.08 -19.73 -33.11
CA HIS A 125 13.19 -19.86 -34.05
C HIS A 125 14.55 -19.82 -33.34
N ALA A 126 14.79 -18.81 -32.50
CA ALA A 126 16.03 -18.67 -31.75
C ALA A 126 16.26 -19.85 -30.78
N THR A 127 15.21 -20.42 -30.20
CA THR A 127 15.26 -21.61 -29.35
C THR A 127 15.71 -22.85 -30.13
N ARG A 128 15.34 -22.95 -31.43
CA ARG A 128 15.75 -24.06 -32.31
C ARG A 128 17.15 -23.90 -32.87
N GLU A 129 17.65 -22.68 -33.03
CA GLU A 129 19.00 -22.43 -33.55
C GLU A 129 20.06 -22.45 -32.45
N ASP A 130 19.72 -22.00 -31.25
CA ASP A 130 20.64 -21.92 -30.12
C ASP A 130 20.99 -23.33 -29.59
N PRO A 131 22.26 -23.77 -29.67
CA PRO A 131 22.68 -25.10 -29.23
C PRO A 131 22.37 -25.37 -27.75
N GLU A 132 22.45 -24.36 -26.88
CA GLU A 132 22.17 -24.47 -25.44
C GLU A 132 20.68 -24.74 -25.21
N PHE A 133 19.81 -24.02 -25.92
CA PHE A 133 18.35 -24.16 -25.82
C PHE A 133 17.82 -25.43 -26.47
N ARG A 134 18.47 -25.91 -27.54
CA ARG A 134 18.16 -27.24 -28.12
C ARG A 134 18.45 -28.36 -27.12
N CYS A 135 19.63 -28.34 -26.50
CA CYS A 135 20.01 -29.31 -25.48
C CYS A 135 19.09 -29.21 -24.26
N LEU A 136 18.77 -27.99 -23.81
CA LEU A 136 17.85 -27.75 -22.71
C LEU A 136 16.44 -28.28 -23.01
N GLY A 137 15.89 -27.97 -24.19
CA GLY A 137 14.58 -28.45 -24.62
C GLY A 137 14.51 -29.98 -24.71
N ALA A 138 15.53 -30.61 -25.28
CA ALA A 138 15.61 -32.07 -25.35
C ALA A 138 15.76 -32.72 -23.97
N ALA A 139 16.54 -32.13 -23.06
CA ALA A 139 16.72 -32.63 -21.70
C ALA A 139 15.43 -32.49 -20.85
N ILE A 140 14.67 -31.41 -21.04
CA ILE A 140 13.34 -31.24 -20.39
C ILE A 140 12.34 -32.29 -20.90
N ILE A 141 12.28 -32.51 -22.22
CA ILE A 141 11.34 -33.49 -22.81
C ILE A 141 11.67 -34.93 -22.40
N ASN A 142 12.96 -35.27 -22.36
CA ASN A 142 13.42 -36.62 -22.01
C ASN A 142 13.56 -36.85 -20.50
N ASN A 143 13.27 -35.83 -19.68
CA ASN A 143 13.44 -35.84 -18.22
C ASN A 143 14.84 -36.28 -17.76
N ASN A 144 15.87 -35.82 -18.48
CA ASN A 144 17.26 -36.14 -18.17
C ASN A 144 17.82 -35.19 -17.10
N LEU A 145 18.75 -35.70 -16.28
CA LEU A 145 19.55 -34.86 -15.37
C LEU A 145 20.41 -33.89 -16.19
N PHE A 146 20.47 -32.63 -15.76
CA PHE A 146 21.30 -31.61 -16.39
C PHE A 146 22.78 -31.78 -16.00
N ASP A 147 23.38 -32.90 -16.41
CA ASP A 147 24.79 -33.22 -16.14
C ASP A 147 25.77 -32.42 -17.02
N ASP A 148 25.26 -31.71 -18.03
CA ASP A 148 26.06 -30.84 -18.90
C ASP A 148 26.44 -29.55 -18.15
N PRO A 149 27.74 -29.17 -18.09
CA PRO A 149 28.22 -27.93 -17.49
C PRO A 149 27.49 -26.67 -17.97
N HIS A 150 27.02 -26.65 -19.22
CA HIS A 150 26.27 -25.54 -19.79
C HIS A 150 24.82 -25.45 -19.28
N LEU A 151 24.24 -26.57 -18.83
CA LEU A 151 22.87 -26.66 -18.34
C LEU A 151 22.77 -26.50 -16.80
N LEU A 152 23.90 -26.53 -16.08
CA LEU A 152 23.96 -26.33 -14.61
C LEU A 152 23.29 -25.03 -14.15
N SER A 153 23.29 -23.99 -14.99
CA SER A 153 22.61 -22.72 -14.69
C SER A 153 21.08 -22.85 -14.58
N TYR A 154 20.51 -23.92 -15.17
CA TYR A 154 19.09 -24.24 -15.16
C TYR A 154 18.75 -25.40 -14.20
N SER A 155 19.75 -26.10 -13.67
CA SER A 155 19.57 -27.21 -12.71
C SER A 155 18.74 -26.83 -11.49
N LYS A 156 18.92 -25.62 -10.96
CA LYS A 156 18.16 -25.12 -9.80
C LYS A 156 16.67 -24.88 -10.07
N VAL A 157 16.26 -24.83 -11.33
CA VAL A 157 14.88 -24.55 -11.75
C VAL A 157 14.31 -25.66 -12.63
N GLN A 158 14.97 -26.83 -12.67
CA GLN A 158 14.61 -27.94 -13.54
C GLN A 158 13.12 -28.32 -13.45
N ASP A 159 12.61 -28.45 -12.23
CA ASP A 159 11.23 -28.84 -11.95
C ASP A 159 10.18 -27.80 -12.39
N GLU A 160 10.62 -26.57 -12.69
CA GLU A 160 9.76 -25.46 -13.07
C GLU A 160 9.76 -25.19 -14.59
N LEU A 161 10.58 -25.92 -15.36
CA LEU A 161 10.75 -25.72 -16.79
C LEU A 161 9.80 -26.60 -17.61
N THR A 162 9.13 -25.99 -18.59
CA THR A 162 8.23 -26.68 -19.52
C THR A 162 8.48 -26.22 -20.94
N VAL A 163 8.34 -27.11 -21.92
CA VAL A 163 8.44 -26.76 -23.34
C VAL A 163 7.04 -26.75 -23.94
N ASN A 164 6.68 -25.66 -24.62
CA ASN A 164 5.45 -25.58 -25.41
C ASN A 164 5.72 -24.86 -26.74
N ASP A 165 5.25 -25.44 -27.85
CA ASP A 165 5.41 -24.90 -29.22
C ASP A 165 6.86 -24.51 -29.60
N GLY A 166 7.85 -25.25 -29.07
CA GLY A 166 9.26 -24.96 -29.30
C GLY A 166 9.80 -23.74 -28.53
N ILE A 167 9.08 -23.27 -27.51
CA ILE A 167 9.48 -22.23 -26.57
C ILE A 167 9.62 -22.86 -25.18
N ILE A 168 10.69 -22.48 -24.48
CA ILE A 168 10.93 -22.92 -23.10
C ILE A 168 10.31 -21.90 -22.16
N TYR A 169 9.54 -22.39 -21.20
CA TYR A 169 8.89 -21.60 -20.15
C TYR A 169 9.43 -22.01 -18.79
N ARG A 170 9.51 -21.04 -17.88
CA ARG A 170 9.63 -21.27 -16.45
C ARG A 170 8.31 -20.86 -15.81
N MET A 171 7.51 -21.82 -15.39
CA MET A 171 6.11 -21.62 -14.98
C MET A 171 5.31 -20.82 -16.04
N ASN A 172 5.14 -19.51 -15.85
CA ASN A 172 4.38 -18.63 -16.73
C ASN A 172 5.25 -17.53 -17.39
N ARG A 173 6.57 -17.73 -17.45
CA ARG A 173 7.53 -16.76 -18.02
C ARG A 173 8.32 -17.42 -19.14
N ILE A 174 8.61 -16.66 -20.19
CA ILE A 174 9.37 -17.15 -21.33
C ILE A 174 10.87 -17.15 -20.98
N VAL A 175 11.53 -18.29 -21.16
CA VAL A 175 12.98 -18.38 -21.02
C VAL A 175 13.62 -17.83 -22.29
N LEU A 176 14.40 -16.75 -22.16
CA LEU A 176 14.85 -15.99 -23.33
C LEU A 176 16.24 -16.43 -23.83
N PRO A 177 16.37 -16.85 -25.11
CA PRO A 177 17.65 -17.16 -25.74
C PRO A 177 18.61 -15.97 -25.71
N ARG A 178 19.92 -16.25 -25.66
CA ARG A 178 20.94 -15.21 -25.47
C ARG A 178 20.87 -14.11 -26.52
N VAL A 179 20.59 -14.48 -27.76
CA VAL A 179 20.46 -13.58 -28.93
C VAL A 179 19.34 -12.53 -28.75
N LEU A 180 18.30 -12.83 -27.98
CA LEU A 180 17.13 -11.95 -27.82
C LEU A 180 17.18 -11.11 -26.54
N ARG A 181 18.11 -11.41 -25.61
CA ARG A 181 18.27 -10.68 -24.34
C ARG A 181 18.60 -9.21 -24.56
N GLU A 182 19.49 -8.92 -25.51
CA GLU A 182 19.88 -7.54 -25.79
C GLU A 182 18.72 -6.71 -26.38
N THR A 183 17.91 -7.31 -27.25
CA THR A 183 16.69 -6.68 -27.77
C THR A 183 15.69 -6.38 -26.64
N ALA A 184 15.49 -7.31 -25.70
CA ALA A 184 14.61 -7.11 -24.55
C ALA A 184 15.09 -5.97 -23.63
N LEU A 185 16.41 -5.92 -23.37
CA LEU A 185 17.03 -4.88 -22.56
C LEU A 185 16.92 -3.50 -23.24
N ALA A 186 17.18 -3.42 -24.54
CA ALA A 186 17.03 -2.20 -25.32
C ALA A 186 15.57 -1.71 -25.32
N ALA A 187 14.61 -2.61 -25.49
CA ALA A 187 13.19 -2.27 -25.50
C ALA A 187 12.73 -1.63 -24.18
N VAL A 188 13.10 -2.22 -23.04
CA VAL A 188 12.74 -1.68 -21.72
C VAL A 188 13.55 -0.44 -21.35
N HIS A 189 14.75 -0.30 -21.91
CA HIS A 189 15.60 0.87 -21.70
C HIS A 189 15.32 2.05 -22.63
N SER A 190 14.47 1.89 -23.65
CA SER A 190 14.10 2.95 -24.61
C SER A 190 13.61 4.25 -23.95
N THR A 191 13.05 4.15 -22.74
CA THR A 191 12.55 5.28 -21.94
C THR A 191 13.43 5.63 -20.73
N HIS A 192 14.66 5.10 -20.67
CA HIS A 192 15.63 5.32 -19.59
C HIS A 192 15.09 5.03 -18.17
N LEU A 193 14.22 4.03 -18.05
CA LEU A 193 13.70 3.59 -16.76
C LEU A 193 14.82 3.06 -15.85
N GLY A 194 14.72 3.41 -14.57
CA GLY A 194 15.68 2.97 -13.55
C GLY A 194 15.65 1.45 -13.34
N VAL A 195 16.77 0.90 -12.84
CA VAL A 195 17.03 -0.55 -12.70
C VAL A 195 15.88 -1.32 -12.08
N GLU A 196 15.30 -0.85 -10.97
CA GLU A 196 14.22 -1.56 -10.27
C GLU A 196 12.91 -1.61 -11.07
N LYS A 197 12.58 -0.55 -11.82
CA LYS A 197 11.41 -0.54 -12.70
C LYS A 197 11.61 -1.48 -13.88
N SER A 198 12.79 -1.45 -14.49
CA SER A 198 13.15 -2.34 -15.60
C SER A 198 13.13 -3.81 -15.19
N LYS A 199 13.61 -4.14 -13.99
CA LYS A 199 13.48 -5.48 -13.39
C LYS A 199 12.02 -5.89 -13.23
N SER A 200 11.16 -5.01 -12.72
CA SER A 200 9.74 -5.32 -12.53
C SER A 200 9.07 -5.70 -13.85
N ILE A 201 9.29 -4.91 -14.90
CA ILE A 201 8.69 -5.12 -16.23
C ILE A 201 9.20 -6.44 -16.85
N LEU A 202 10.51 -6.67 -16.85
CA LEU A 202 11.08 -7.88 -17.46
C LEU A 202 10.71 -9.15 -16.70
N ARG A 203 10.67 -9.12 -15.36
CA ARG A 203 10.30 -10.27 -14.53
C ARG A 203 8.85 -10.73 -14.72
N GLU A 204 7.97 -9.88 -15.25
CA GLU A 204 6.58 -10.27 -15.52
C GLU A 204 6.47 -11.16 -16.76
N GLN A 205 7.37 -11.01 -17.74
CA GLN A 205 7.25 -11.64 -19.06
C GLN A 205 8.36 -12.67 -19.33
N PHE A 206 9.59 -12.39 -18.89
CA PHE A 206 10.79 -13.12 -19.27
C PHE A 206 11.59 -13.64 -18.07
N TRP A 207 12.44 -14.61 -18.33
CA TRP A 207 13.41 -15.12 -17.38
C TRP A 207 14.67 -15.64 -18.08
N TRP A 208 15.84 -15.44 -17.47
CA TRP A 208 17.09 -16.13 -17.83
C TRP A 208 18.07 -16.11 -16.64
N PRO A 209 19.11 -16.96 -16.63
CA PRO A 209 20.12 -16.96 -15.58
C PRO A 209 20.81 -15.59 -15.46
N GLN A 210 20.93 -15.07 -14.23
CA GLN A 210 21.56 -13.78 -13.94
C GLN A 210 20.86 -12.54 -14.56
N MET A 211 19.59 -12.64 -14.97
CA MET A 211 18.81 -11.52 -15.54
C MET A 211 18.93 -10.20 -14.77
N ASP A 212 18.86 -10.23 -13.44
CA ASP A 212 18.96 -9.00 -12.63
C ASP A 212 20.32 -8.30 -12.75
N ARG A 213 21.40 -9.07 -12.92
CA ARG A 213 22.75 -8.57 -13.12
C ARG A 213 22.88 -7.96 -14.51
N ASP A 214 22.41 -8.67 -15.54
CA ASP A 214 22.44 -8.19 -16.93
C ASP A 214 21.67 -6.87 -17.09
N ILE A 215 20.50 -6.74 -16.45
CA ILE A 215 19.72 -5.49 -16.44
C ILE A 215 20.50 -4.35 -15.77
N ALA A 216 21.11 -4.61 -14.61
CA ALA A 216 21.88 -3.61 -13.88
C ALA A 216 23.12 -3.17 -14.65
N ASP A 217 23.83 -4.10 -15.29
CA ASP A 217 25.02 -3.83 -16.08
C ASP A 217 24.68 -3.07 -17.37
N TYR A 218 23.57 -3.40 -18.04
CA TYR A 218 23.12 -2.70 -19.25
C TYR A 218 22.74 -1.24 -18.95
N ILE A 219 21.91 -1.01 -17.92
CA ILE A 219 21.53 0.35 -17.49
C ILE A 219 22.74 1.10 -16.91
N GLY A 220 23.66 0.37 -16.25
CA GLY A 220 24.90 0.90 -15.71
C GLY A 220 25.86 1.45 -16.77
N ARG A 221 25.89 0.82 -17.95
CA ARG A 221 26.67 1.25 -19.12
C ARG A 221 26.03 2.40 -19.92
N CYS A 222 24.78 2.77 -19.62
CA CYS A 222 24.12 3.86 -20.33
C CYS A 222 24.64 5.23 -19.88
N ASN A 223 25.24 5.98 -20.81
CA ASN A 223 25.79 7.32 -20.56
C ASN A 223 24.72 8.31 -20.08
N VAL A 224 23.50 8.26 -20.65
CA VAL A 224 22.38 9.14 -20.26
C VAL A 224 21.96 8.84 -18.82
N CYS A 225 21.75 7.58 -18.47
CA CYS A 225 21.39 7.20 -17.10
C CYS A 225 22.53 7.47 -16.12
N ASN A 226 23.79 7.38 -16.53
CA ASN A 226 24.94 7.67 -15.66
C ASN A 226 25.13 9.18 -15.45
N ALA A 227 24.84 10.01 -16.45
CA ALA A 227 24.82 11.47 -16.33
C ALA A 227 23.69 11.97 -15.41
N TYR A 228 22.52 11.31 -15.45
CA TYR A 228 21.36 11.62 -14.61
C TYR A 228 21.33 10.87 -13.27
N LYS A 229 22.27 9.95 -13.02
CA LYS A 229 22.42 9.33 -11.69
C LYS A 229 22.77 10.43 -10.71
N SER A 230 21.78 10.89 -9.96
CA SER A 230 22.01 11.81 -8.85
C SER A 230 23.08 11.17 -7.97
N ARG A 231 24.17 11.89 -7.73
CA ARG A 231 25.23 11.53 -6.78
C ARG A 231 24.68 11.66 -5.34
N ASN A 232 23.63 10.91 -5.03
CA ASN A 232 22.99 10.87 -3.71
C ASN A 232 23.21 9.49 -3.10
N LYS A 233 24.47 9.20 -2.77
CA LYS A 233 24.79 8.33 -1.64
C LYS A 233 24.89 9.19 -0.39
N ASN A 234 23.79 9.87 -0.03
CA ASN A 234 23.69 10.43 1.31
C ASN A 234 23.13 9.32 2.18
N PHE A 235 24.01 8.76 3.01
CA PHE A 235 23.66 7.85 4.09
C PHE A 235 22.55 8.52 4.91
N ARG A 236 21.34 7.95 4.87
CA ARG A 236 20.18 8.47 5.59
C ARG A 236 20.37 8.10 7.06
N HIS A 237 20.92 8.99 7.86
CA HIS A 237 20.65 8.94 9.29
C HIS A 237 19.21 9.40 9.47
N SER A 238 18.26 8.49 9.24
CA SER A 238 16.89 8.68 9.71
C SER A 238 16.98 8.77 11.23
N TRP A 239 16.33 9.78 11.80
CA TRP A 239 16.12 9.81 13.24
C TRP A 239 15.56 8.45 13.71
N PRO A 240 16.01 7.90 14.85
CA PRO A 240 15.33 6.75 15.44
C PRO A 240 13.85 7.10 15.61
N GLU A 241 12.96 6.25 15.11
CA GLU A 241 11.52 6.47 15.27
C GLU A 241 11.20 6.61 16.77
N PRO A 242 10.40 7.61 17.18
CA PRO A 242 10.02 7.73 18.59
C PRO A 242 9.22 6.49 18.99
N ASP A 243 9.43 6.02 20.22
CA ASP A 243 8.69 4.85 20.72
C ASP A 243 7.25 5.22 21.07
N ASN A 244 7.00 6.48 21.48
CA ASN A 244 5.68 6.95 21.87
C ASN A 244 5.20 8.18 21.07
N PRO A 245 3.87 8.35 20.89
CA PRO A 245 3.30 9.60 20.40
C PRO A 245 3.74 10.80 21.26
N TRP A 246 3.93 11.95 20.62
CA TRP A 246 4.24 13.23 21.28
C TRP A 246 5.59 13.29 22.02
N GLU A 247 6.51 12.36 21.76
CA GLU A 247 7.88 12.46 22.29
C GLU A 247 8.73 13.44 21.51
N ARG A 248 8.71 13.35 20.18
CA ARG A 248 9.46 14.21 19.28
C ARG A 248 8.51 14.94 18.35
N VAL A 249 8.53 16.26 18.44
CA VAL A 249 7.73 17.15 17.60
C VAL A 249 8.65 17.96 16.72
N HIS A 250 8.35 17.99 15.43
CA HIS A 250 9.05 18.81 14.45
C HIS A 250 8.30 20.12 14.21
N ILE A 251 9.02 21.21 14.08
CA ILE A 251 8.46 22.54 13.78
C ILE A 251 9.17 23.16 12.59
N ASP A 252 8.41 23.85 11.74
CA ASP A 252 8.92 24.52 10.56
C ASP A 252 8.04 25.73 10.19
N PHE A 253 8.63 26.71 9.51
CA PHE A 253 7.92 27.84 8.94
C PHE A 253 7.77 27.70 7.43
N ALA A 254 6.58 28.00 6.92
CA ALA A 254 6.32 28.13 5.49
C ALA A 254 5.79 29.51 5.15
N GLY A 255 6.43 30.19 4.21
CA GLY A 255 5.97 31.49 3.73
C GLY A 255 7.08 32.34 3.12
N PRO A 256 6.78 33.60 2.79
CA PRO A 256 5.45 34.21 2.88
C PRO A 256 4.49 33.73 1.77
N ILE A 257 3.23 33.46 2.12
CA ILE A 257 2.12 33.18 1.18
C ILE A 257 1.07 34.26 1.44
N GLU A 258 0.75 35.07 0.43
CA GLU A 258 -0.18 36.22 0.57
C GLU A 258 0.17 37.15 1.76
N GLY A 259 1.47 37.37 2.00
CA GLY A 259 1.96 38.21 3.09
C GLY A 259 1.84 37.60 4.50
N LYS A 260 1.47 36.32 4.62
CA LYS A 260 1.38 35.59 5.89
C LYS A 260 2.35 34.41 5.94
N TYR A 261 2.66 33.98 7.15
CA TYR A 261 3.48 32.81 7.44
C TYR A 261 2.63 31.70 8.04
N LEU A 262 3.08 30.46 7.84
CA LEU A 262 2.46 29.27 8.40
C LEU A 262 3.46 28.61 9.32
N LEU A 263 3.13 28.52 10.60
CA LEU A 263 3.87 27.72 11.56
C LEU A 263 3.30 26.31 11.54
N ILE A 264 4.09 25.36 11.06
CA ILE A 264 3.70 23.96 10.89
C ILE A 264 4.41 23.13 11.94
N ILE A 265 3.64 22.33 12.66
CA ILE A 265 4.11 21.47 13.73
C ILE A 265 3.62 20.06 13.44
N VAL A 266 4.51 19.07 13.53
CA VAL A 266 4.18 17.68 13.20
C VAL A 266 4.78 16.74 14.24
N ASP A 267 3.96 15.89 14.83
CA ASP A 267 4.43 14.79 15.67
C ASP A 267 5.12 13.71 14.82
N ALA A 268 6.33 13.30 15.22
CA ALA A 268 7.14 12.36 14.44
C ALA A 268 6.54 10.94 14.39
N HIS A 269 5.86 10.49 15.44
CA HIS A 269 5.33 9.14 15.55
C HIS A 269 3.99 8.99 14.82
N SER A 270 3.01 9.83 15.16
CA SER A 270 1.66 9.78 14.58
C SER A 270 1.53 10.49 13.24
N SER A 271 2.53 11.30 12.85
CA SER A 271 2.43 12.26 11.73
C SER A 271 1.26 13.24 11.88
N TYR A 272 0.85 13.54 13.11
CA TYR A 272 -0.24 14.47 13.40
C TYR A 272 0.17 15.92 13.14
N PRO A 273 -0.51 16.65 12.23
CA PRO A 273 -0.18 18.03 11.92
C PRO A 273 -0.98 19.03 12.77
N GLU A 274 -0.33 20.14 13.10
CA GLU A 274 -0.93 21.38 13.55
C GLU A 274 -0.38 22.53 12.69
N VAL A 275 -1.24 23.47 12.28
CA VAL A 275 -0.85 24.58 11.41
C VAL A 275 -1.45 25.87 11.94
N PHE A 276 -0.61 26.86 12.22
CA PHE A 276 -1.05 28.20 12.61
C PHE A 276 -0.69 29.23 11.54
N ILE A 277 -1.67 30.06 11.17
CA ILE A 277 -1.42 31.23 10.33
C ILE A 277 -0.90 32.36 11.22
N THR A 278 0.27 32.89 10.92
CA THR A 278 0.89 34.01 11.64
C THR A 278 1.19 35.18 10.69
N SER A 279 1.13 36.40 11.22
CA SER A 279 1.54 37.61 10.49
C SER A 279 3.05 37.84 10.55
N ASP A 280 3.72 37.25 11.54
CA ASP A 280 5.16 37.36 11.74
C ASP A 280 5.78 36.02 12.14
N MET A 281 7.12 36.01 12.16
CA MET A 281 7.95 34.90 12.62
C MET A 281 8.64 35.27 13.94
N LYS A 282 8.01 36.08 14.79
CA LYS A 282 8.61 36.53 16.06
C LYS A 282 8.57 35.42 17.11
N ALA A 283 9.57 35.41 18.00
CA ALA A 283 9.68 34.48 19.11
C ALA A 283 8.42 34.46 20.00
N ASP A 284 7.90 35.64 20.39
CA ASP A 284 6.70 35.74 21.24
C ASP A 284 5.46 35.11 20.60
N THR A 285 5.29 35.32 19.29
CA THR A 285 4.21 34.71 18.52
C THR A 285 4.35 33.19 18.53
N VAL A 286 5.55 32.66 18.27
CA VAL A 286 5.82 31.21 18.33
C VAL A 286 5.51 30.65 19.72
N ILE A 287 6.00 31.28 20.78
CA ILE A 287 5.75 30.86 22.17
C ILE A 287 4.26 30.86 22.47
N SER A 288 3.52 31.90 22.07
CA SER A 288 2.06 31.96 22.29
C SER A 288 1.30 30.82 21.61
N ARG A 289 1.72 30.43 20.39
CA ARG A 289 1.12 29.32 19.64
C ARG A 289 1.50 27.97 20.25
N LEU A 290 2.75 27.79 20.64
CA LEU A 290 3.22 26.58 21.32
C LEU A 290 2.54 26.39 22.68
N ARG A 291 2.36 27.46 23.47
CA ARG A 291 1.60 27.39 24.74
C ARG A 291 0.19 26.86 24.55
N ARG A 292 -0.50 27.31 23.49
CA ARG A 292 -1.85 26.83 23.16
C ARG A 292 -1.85 25.37 22.71
N LEU A 293 -0.86 24.95 21.92
CA LEU A 293 -0.77 23.56 21.48
C LEU A 293 -0.45 22.63 22.65
N PHE A 294 0.51 23.02 23.50
CA PHE A 294 0.93 22.23 24.64
C PHE A 294 -0.14 22.14 25.73
N SER A 295 -1.04 23.12 25.83
CA SER A 295 -2.21 23.00 26.73
C SER A 295 -3.25 21.98 26.26
N GLN A 296 -3.22 21.59 24.98
CA GLN A 296 -4.15 20.62 24.41
C GLN A 296 -3.57 19.21 24.35
N GLN A 297 -2.28 19.07 24.04
CA GLN A 297 -1.63 17.79 23.79
C GLN A 297 -0.58 17.41 24.86
N GLY A 298 -0.24 18.35 25.75
CA GLY A 298 0.88 18.21 26.67
C GLY A 298 2.19 18.76 26.10
N VAL A 299 3.21 18.81 26.95
CA VAL A 299 4.57 19.25 26.57
C VAL A 299 5.33 18.05 26.02
N PRO A 300 5.89 18.10 24.80
CA PRO A 300 6.68 17.02 24.24
C PRO A 300 8.04 16.90 24.92
N LYS A 301 8.69 15.73 24.82
CA LYS A 301 10.05 15.55 25.37
C LYS A 301 11.08 16.36 24.60
N CYS A 302 10.98 16.39 23.27
CA CYS A 302 11.84 17.21 22.44
C CYS A 302 11.12 17.88 21.26
N LEU A 303 11.52 19.12 21.02
CA LEU A 303 11.12 19.92 19.86
C LEU A 303 12.31 20.02 18.92
N VAL A 304 12.12 19.69 17.65
CA VAL A 304 13.13 19.75 16.60
C VAL A 304 12.78 20.87 15.63
N SER A 305 13.66 21.86 15.47
CA SER A 305 13.51 22.95 14.49
C SER A 305 14.71 23.05 13.57
N ASP A 306 14.59 23.85 12.52
CA ASP A 306 15.76 24.34 11.80
C ASP A 306 16.54 25.38 12.65
N ASN A 307 17.68 25.83 12.12
CA ASN A 307 18.48 26.92 12.70
C ASN A 307 17.90 28.31 12.39
N GLY A 308 16.59 28.42 12.12
CA GLY A 308 15.93 29.68 11.84
C GLY A 308 16.03 30.63 13.03
N PRO A 309 16.31 31.94 12.82
CA PRO A 309 16.48 32.91 13.91
C PRO A 309 15.24 33.03 14.81
N SER A 310 14.06 32.72 14.27
CA SER A 310 12.80 32.67 15.01
C SER A 310 12.74 31.57 16.07
N PHE A 311 13.47 30.47 15.88
CA PHE A 311 13.48 29.33 16.80
C PHE A 311 14.71 29.31 17.70
N VAL A 312 15.85 29.81 17.22
CA VAL A 312 17.13 29.84 17.97
C VAL A 312 17.19 31.00 18.98
N SER A 313 16.17 31.87 19.03
CA SER A 313 16.14 32.97 20.00
C SER A 313 16.27 32.47 21.45
N GLU A 314 16.96 33.25 22.28
CA GLU A 314 17.14 32.97 23.72
C GLU A 314 15.78 32.85 24.44
N ALA A 315 14.79 33.65 24.03
CA ALA A 315 13.45 33.60 24.57
C ALA A 315 12.77 32.24 24.36
N VAL A 316 12.84 31.67 23.14
CA VAL A 316 12.24 30.36 22.83
C VAL A 316 13.00 29.24 23.53
N THR A 317 14.33 29.25 23.45
CA THR A 317 15.18 28.21 24.05
C THR A 317 15.05 28.20 25.57
N GLY A 318 15.05 29.37 26.21
CA GLY A 318 14.87 29.54 27.64
C GLY A 318 13.49 29.10 28.10
N TRP A 319 12.43 29.48 27.37
CA TRP A 319 11.07 29.04 27.68
C TRP A 319 10.89 27.52 27.55
N LEU A 320 11.42 26.90 26.49
CA LEU A 320 11.36 25.45 26.28
C LEU A 320 12.10 24.68 27.39
N THR A 321 13.28 25.18 27.78
CA THR A 321 14.05 24.59 28.89
C THR A 321 13.28 24.68 30.21
N GLN A 322 12.63 25.81 30.49
CA GLN A 322 11.85 26.02 31.71
C GLN A 322 10.65 25.06 31.84
N ILE A 323 10.00 24.71 30.73
CA ILE A 323 8.87 23.78 30.73
C ILE A 323 9.30 22.30 30.62
N GLY A 324 10.61 22.02 30.59
CA GLY A 324 11.16 20.67 30.50
C GLY A 324 11.16 20.07 29.09
N CYS A 325 11.06 20.89 28.04
CA CYS A 325 11.15 20.46 26.65
C CYS A 325 12.56 20.69 26.11
N SER A 326 13.24 19.64 25.67
CA SER A 326 14.56 19.77 25.03
C SER A 326 14.42 20.32 23.61
N HIS A 327 15.12 21.40 23.30
CA HIS A 327 15.14 21.96 21.95
C HIS A 327 16.38 21.46 21.20
N ILE A 328 16.15 20.83 20.05
CA ILE A 328 17.21 20.32 19.17
C ILE A 328 17.12 21.06 17.84
N THR A 329 18.22 21.65 17.39
CA THR A 329 18.26 22.30 16.08
C THR A 329 18.99 21.43 15.07
N THR A 330 18.50 21.43 13.83
CA THR A 330 19.16 20.69 12.75
C THR A 330 20.40 21.46 12.27
N PRO A 331 21.54 20.79 11.99
CA PRO A 331 22.72 21.45 11.42
C PRO A 331 22.39 22.18 10.11
N ALA A 332 23.02 23.34 9.87
CA ALA A 332 22.74 24.20 8.71
C ALA A 332 22.89 23.53 7.33
N TYR A 333 23.58 22.39 7.25
CA TYR A 333 23.80 21.62 6.01
C TYR A 333 23.03 20.29 5.96
N HIS A 334 22.13 20.02 6.91
CA HIS A 334 21.31 18.80 6.97
C HIS A 334 19.80 19.09 7.01
N PRO A 335 19.21 19.73 5.98
CA PRO A 335 17.75 19.98 5.89
C PRO A 335 16.92 18.68 5.98
N GLN A 336 17.52 17.56 5.56
CA GLN A 336 16.97 16.20 5.65
C GLN A 336 16.55 15.80 7.08
N SER A 337 17.13 16.43 8.12
CA SER A 337 16.83 16.14 9.52
C SER A 337 15.45 16.63 9.97
N ASN A 338 14.84 17.59 9.25
CA ASN A 338 13.47 18.06 9.48
C ASN A 338 12.48 17.58 8.39
N GLY A 339 12.84 16.53 7.65
CA GLY A 339 12.12 16.11 6.44
C GLY A 339 10.67 15.65 6.65
N ILE A 340 10.19 15.45 7.88
CA ILE A 340 8.76 15.21 8.18
C ILE A 340 7.99 16.53 8.08
N ALA A 341 8.49 17.60 8.71
CA ALA A 341 7.88 18.92 8.62
C ALA A 341 7.95 19.47 7.19
N GLU A 342 9.08 19.33 6.49
CA GLU A 342 9.20 19.75 5.08
C GLU A 342 8.18 19.07 4.17
N ARG A 343 7.95 17.76 4.37
CA ARG A 343 6.92 17.02 3.62
C ARG A 343 5.53 17.56 3.91
N MET A 344 5.23 17.87 5.17
CA MET A 344 3.95 18.47 5.56
C MET A 344 3.77 19.86 4.98
N VAL A 345 4.82 20.70 4.99
CA VAL A 345 4.84 22.02 4.34
C VAL A 345 4.42 21.92 2.89
N ARG A 346 4.95 20.95 2.14
CA ARG A 346 4.55 20.75 0.74
C ARG A 346 3.07 20.41 0.61
N THR A 347 2.55 19.48 1.41
CA THR A 347 1.13 19.08 1.39
C THR A 347 0.20 20.24 1.75
N VAL A 348 0.57 21.06 2.73
CA VAL A 348 -0.20 22.26 3.11
C VAL A 348 -0.16 23.30 1.98
N LYS A 349 1.00 23.54 1.36
CA LYS A 349 1.12 24.45 0.21
C LYS A 349 0.26 24.02 -0.97
N GLU A 350 0.23 22.73 -1.30
CA GLU A 350 -0.64 22.19 -2.36
C GLU A 350 -2.12 22.44 -2.04
N THR A 351 -2.54 22.20 -0.79
CA THR A 351 -3.93 22.44 -0.36
C THR A 351 -4.33 23.90 -0.45
N ILE A 352 -3.42 24.82 -0.10
CA ILE A 352 -3.64 26.27 -0.18
C ILE A 352 -3.73 26.73 -1.63
N LYS A 353 -2.88 26.21 -2.54
CA LYS A 353 -2.96 26.54 -3.97
C LYS A 353 -4.33 26.20 -4.57
N THR A 354 -4.97 25.13 -4.11
CA THR A 354 -6.29 24.72 -4.60
C THR A 354 -7.45 25.45 -3.95
N ASN A 355 -7.38 25.74 -2.64
CA ASN A 355 -8.53 26.23 -1.85
C ASN A 355 -8.39 27.67 -1.32
N GLY A 356 -7.28 28.35 -1.65
CA GLY A 356 -6.94 29.68 -1.12
C GLY A 356 -6.48 29.67 0.34
N LEU A 357 -5.74 30.71 0.75
CA LEU A 357 -5.26 30.85 2.12
C LEU A 357 -6.37 31.43 3.03
N SER A 358 -7.01 30.57 3.82
CA SER A 358 -7.94 30.99 4.86
C SER A 358 -7.88 30.09 6.08
N GLN A 359 -8.26 30.60 7.25
CA GLN A 359 -8.34 29.77 8.46
C GLN A 359 -9.29 28.59 8.25
N ARG A 360 -10.43 28.81 7.57
CA ARG A 360 -11.40 27.76 7.23
C ARG A 360 -10.80 26.66 6.36
N SER A 361 -9.97 27.02 5.39
CA SER A 361 -9.30 26.07 4.49
C SER A 361 -8.31 25.19 5.27
N ILE A 362 -7.55 25.78 6.20
CA ILE A 362 -6.61 25.07 7.07
C ILE A 362 -7.36 24.18 8.07
N ASP A 363 -8.39 24.68 8.73
CA ASP A 363 -9.18 23.90 9.70
C ASP A 363 -9.82 22.67 9.02
N ARG A 364 -10.34 22.85 7.80
CA ARG A 364 -10.87 21.75 6.99
C ARG A 364 -9.77 20.77 6.61
N PHE A 365 -8.62 21.25 6.14
CA PHE A 365 -7.47 20.38 5.84
C PHE A 365 -7.07 19.53 7.04
N LEU A 366 -6.88 20.17 8.20
CA LEU A 366 -6.49 19.49 9.45
C LEU A 366 -7.51 18.43 9.85
N LEU A 367 -8.81 18.74 9.79
CA LEU A 367 -9.88 17.79 10.13
C LEU A 367 -9.82 16.53 9.26
N PHE A 368 -9.75 16.68 7.94
CA PHE A 368 -9.74 15.56 7.01
C PHE A 368 -8.41 14.79 7.05
N TYR A 369 -7.27 15.49 7.14
CA TYR A 369 -5.96 14.86 7.19
C TYR A 369 -5.79 14.01 8.46
N ARG A 370 -6.21 14.53 9.62
CA ARG A 370 -6.12 13.80 10.91
C ARG A 370 -6.97 12.54 10.96
N ALA A 371 -8.04 12.48 10.17
CA ALA A 371 -8.94 11.33 10.09
C ALA A 371 -8.59 10.36 8.95
N ALA A 372 -7.76 10.77 8.00
CA ALA A 372 -7.35 9.93 6.88
C ALA A 372 -6.32 8.87 7.31
N LYS A 373 -6.55 7.62 6.92
CA LYS A 373 -5.64 6.50 7.23
C LYS A 373 -4.46 6.50 6.28
N GLY A 374 -3.25 6.45 6.85
CA GLY A 374 -2.00 6.37 6.10
C GLY A 374 -1.60 4.95 5.74
N LYS A 375 -0.33 4.76 5.40
CA LYS A 375 0.26 3.43 5.11
C LYS A 375 0.18 2.45 6.28
N GLN A 376 0.14 2.95 7.51
CA GLN A 376 0.07 2.15 8.74
C GLN A 376 -1.36 1.70 9.08
N GLN A 377 -2.35 1.91 8.20
CA GLN A 377 -3.78 1.55 8.41
C GLN A 377 -4.47 2.22 9.62
N ALA A 378 -3.75 3.07 10.35
CA ALA A 378 -4.27 4.00 11.35
C ALA A 378 -4.15 5.45 10.84
N SER A 379 -5.04 6.31 11.32
CA SER A 379 -5.02 7.75 11.08
C SER A 379 -4.17 8.47 12.13
N PRO A 380 -3.64 9.67 11.83
CA PRO A 380 -2.85 10.44 12.80
C PRO A 380 -3.59 10.70 14.12
N SER A 381 -4.91 10.90 14.07
CA SER A 381 -5.72 11.08 15.27
C SER A 381 -5.87 9.81 16.11
N GLU A 382 -5.99 8.64 15.48
CA GLU A 382 -6.02 7.35 16.17
C GLU A 382 -4.68 7.07 16.85
N LEU A 383 -3.56 7.36 16.18
CA LEU A 383 -2.22 7.14 16.73
C LEU A 383 -1.87 8.07 17.88
N LEU A 384 -2.27 9.35 17.80
CA LEU A 384 -1.96 10.33 18.85
C LEU A 384 -2.95 10.30 20.02
N ASN A 385 -4.26 10.28 19.72
CA ASN A 385 -5.31 10.46 20.72
C ASN A 385 -6.06 9.18 21.07
N GLY A 386 -5.73 8.04 20.44
CA GLY A 386 -6.42 6.77 20.66
C GLY A 386 -7.88 6.74 20.20
N ARG A 387 -8.33 7.74 19.41
CA ARG A 387 -9.70 7.82 18.92
C ARG A 387 -9.76 8.34 17.49
N GLN A 388 -10.67 7.78 16.71
CA GLN A 388 -10.94 8.28 15.36
C GLN A 388 -11.79 9.55 15.42
N ILE A 389 -11.35 10.61 14.73
CA ILE A 389 -12.13 11.85 14.61
C ILE A 389 -13.31 11.63 13.66
N ARG A 390 -14.50 12.07 14.08
CA ARG A 390 -15.72 12.04 13.29
C ARG A 390 -15.66 13.08 12.16
N LEU A 391 -15.94 12.64 10.93
CA LEU A 391 -16.06 13.53 9.77
C LEU A 391 -17.54 13.79 9.42
N PRO A 392 -17.90 15.03 9.03
CA PRO A 392 -19.26 15.39 8.64
C PRO A 392 -19.55 14.97 7.18
N ILE A 393 -19.43 13.68 6.87
CA ILE A 393 -19.61 13.13 5.52
C ILE A 393 -20.95 12.36 5.39
N SER A 394 -21.43 11.74 6.48
CA SER A 394 -22.72 11.02 6.49
C SER A 394 -23.31 10.94 7.90
N GLU A 395 -24.62 10.73 7.99
CA GLU A 395 -25.34 10.53 9.26
C GLU A 395 -24.89 9.25 9.98
N SER A 396 -24.41 8.23 9.26
CA SER A 396 -23.80 7.02 9.84
C SER A 396 -22.43 7.23 10.49
N SER A 397 -21.76 8.36 10.22
CA SER A 397 -20.51 8.74 10.89
C SER A 397 -20.73 9.23 12.34
N THR A 398 -21.96 9.13 12.87
CA THR A 398 -22.37 9.61 14.21
C THR A 398 -21.83 8.81 15.37
N GLN A 399 -21.41 7.56 15.17
CA GLN A 399 -20.83 6.75 16.24
C GLN A 399 -19.31 6.91 16.26
N SER A 400 -18.79 7.68 17.23
CA SER A 400 -17.37 7.62 17.55
C SER A 400 -17.05 6.19 17.99
N LYS A 401 -16.28 5.44 17.18
CA LYS A 401 -15.67 4.20 17.64
C LYS A 401 -14.59 4.57 18.65
N TRP A 402 -14.98 4.71 19.91
CA TRP A 402 -14.05 4.56 21.01
C TRP A 402 -13.70 3.08 21.07
N ILE A 403 -12.40 2.75 21.02
CA ILE A 403 -11.93 1.38 21.18
C ILE A 403 -11.43 1.30 22.63
N PRO A 404 -12.24 0.77 23.57
CA PRO A 404 -11.74 0.45 24.90
C PRO A 404 -10.59 -0.55 24.79
N GLY A 405 -9.42 -0.13 25.26
CA GLY A 405 -8.32 -0.97 25.71
C GLY A 405 -8.13 -2.34 25.04
N GLU A 406 -7.51 -2.36 23.87
CA GLU A 406 -6.31 -3.18 23.79
C GLU A 406 -5.22 -2.32 24.42
N SER A 407 -4.85 -2.63 25.66
CA SER A 407 -3.64 -2.10 26.26
C SER A 407 -2.51 -2.21 25.23
N LEU A 408 -2.06 -1.07 24.71
CA LEU A 408 -0.70 -0.92 24.22
C LEU A 408 0.18 -1.23 25.42
N ILE A 409 0.50 -2.51 25.61
CA ILE A 409 1.57 -2.92 26.49
C ILE A 409 2.83 -2.41 25.79
N TYR A 410 3.23 -1.19 26.15
CA TYR A 410 4.60 -0.78 25.99
C TYR A 410 5.42 -1.77 26.80
N ARG A 411 6.06 -2.72 26.12
CA ARG A 411 7.11 -3.52 26.72
C ARG A 411 8.26 -2.56 27.03
N ALA A 412 8.23 -2.00 28.24
CA ALA A 412 9.43 -1.53 28.87
C ALA A 412 10.40 -2.72 28.93
N SER A 413 11.53 -2.56 28.26
CA SER A 413 12.65 -3.47 28.37
C SER A 413 13.16 -3.45 29.81
N SER A 414 12.91 -4.52 30.56
CA SER A 414 13.81 -5.16 31.53
C SER A 414 13.03 -5.92 32.61
N SER A 415 13.37 -7.20 32.73
CA SER A 415 13.29 -8.05 33.94
C SER A 415 12.44 -7.55 35.12
N HIS A 416 11.25 -8.10 35.31
CA HIS A 416 10.70 -8.58 36.60
C HIS A 416 9.38 -9.33 36.33
N GLU A 417 9.14 -10.40 37.08
CA GLU A 417 8.03 -11.35 36.88
C GLU A 417 6.63 -10.69 36.90
N PRO A 418 5.67 -11.17 36.08
CA PRO A 418 4.32 -10.63 36.05
C PRO A 418 3.55 -11.01 37.30
N ARG A 419 3.24 -10.03 38.17
CA ARG A 419 2.18 -10.15 39.16
C ARG A 419 0.84 -9.89 38.49
N THR A 420 0.00 -10.92 38.39
CA THR A 420 -1.37 -10.83 37.91
C THR A 420 -2.22 -10.08 38.95
N VAL A 421 -2.81 -8.95 38.56
CA VAL A 421 -3.84 -8.26 39.37
C VAL A 421 -5.18 -8.49 38.68
N GLU A 422 -6.04 -9.32 39.27
CA GLU A 422 -7.42 -9.49 38.84
C GLU A 422 -8.24 -8.24 39.21
N ILE A 423 -8.63 -7.47 38.20
CA ILE A 423 -9.64 -6.41 38.36
C ILE A 423 -11.01 -7.07 38.25
N ARG A 424 -11.68 -7.28 39.40
CA ARG A 424 -13.08 -7.73 39.43
C ARG A 424 -13.98 -6.68 38.77
N GLN A 425 -14.53 -7.02 37.60
CA GLN A 425 -15.65 -6.31 37.00
C GLN A 425 -16.88 -6.47 37.89
N ASN A 426 -17.14 -5.57 38.85
CA ASN A 426 -18.44 -5.42 39.53
C ASN A 426 -18.54 -4.09 40.30
N ALA A 427 -18.49 -2.95 39.61
CA ALA A 427 -18.72 -1.64 40.25
C ALA A 427 -19.58 -0.65 39.44
N TRP A 428 -20.07 -1.01 38.24
CA TRP A 428 -20.76 -0.06 37.36
C TRP A 428 -22.24 -0.36 37.09
N GLN A 429 -22.89 -1.19 37.91
CA GLN A 429 -24.35 -1.43 37.80
C GLN A 429 -25.20 -0.99 39.02
N GLN A 430 -24.62 -0.37 40.05
CA GLN A 430 -25.41 0.11 41.21
C GLN A 430 -25.59 1.64 41.32
N HIS A 431 -25.00 2.45 40.44
CA HIS A 431 -25.13 3.91 40.52
C HIS A 431 -26.15 4.54 39.54
N SER A 432 -26.66 3.81 38.54
CA SER A 432 -27.62 4.34 37.56
C SER A 432 -29.10 4.19 37.96
N SER A 433 -29.41 3.46 39.04
CA SER A 433 -30.79 3.19 39.48
C SER A 433 -31.26 4.02 40.68
N ARG A 434 -30.43 4.92 41.24
CA ARG A 434 -30.82 5.79 42.37
C ARG A 434 -31.16 7.24 42.00
N HIS A 435 -30.83 7.72 40.80
CA HIS A 435 -31.08 9.12 40.42
C HIS A 435 -32.31 9.37 39.53
N HIS A 436 -33.07 8.33 39.16
CA HIS A 436 -34.23 8.48 38.28
C HIS A 436 -35.60 8.58 39.01
N ARG A 437 -35.63 8.67 40.35
CA ARG A 437 -36.89 8.72 41.13
C ARG A 437 -37.25 10.06 41.78
N ASP A 438 -36.40 11.09 41.73
CA ASP A 438 -36.64 12.34 42.48
C ASP A 438 -36.96 13.58 41.63
N TRP A 439 -37.38 13.42 40.36
CA TRP A 439 -37.79 14.54 39.49
C TRP A 439 -39.27 14.50 39.06
N THR A 440 -40.14 13.92 39.90
CA THR A 440 -41.60 14.12 39.78
C THR A 440 -42.18 14.51 41.13
N LYS A 441 -42.22 15.82 41.40
CA LYS A 441 -43.20 16.53 42.25
C LYS A 441 -42.66 17.91 42.64
N SER A 442 -42.99 18.94 41.87
CA SER A 442 -43.67 20.13 42.41
C SER A 442 -43.81 21.19 41.33
N LYS A 443 -45.06 21.66 41.17
CA LYS A 443 -45.50 23.05 40.90
C LYS A 443 -46.55 23.12 39.79
N ASP A 444 -47.79 23.04 40.24
CA ASP A 444 -48.91 23.97 39.96
C ASP A 444 -49.63 24.14 41.32
N PRO A 445 -50.36 25.26 41.64
CA PRO A 445 -51.07 26.20 40.77
C PRO A 445 -50.98 27.68 41.29
N PRO A 446 -52.00 28.53 41.09
CA PRO A 446 -52.47 29.20 39.87
C PRO A 446 -51.80 30.57 39.62
#